data_AF-A0A0B5AMM7-F1
#
_entry.id   AF-A0A0B5AMM7-F1
#
_cell.length_a   1.000
_cell.length_b   1.000
_cell.length_c   1.000
_cell.angle_alpha   90.00
_cell.angle_beta   90.00
_cell.angle_gamma   90.00
#
_symmetry.space_group_name_H-M   'P 1'
#
loop_
_entity.id
_entity.type
_entity.pdbx_description
1 polymer ?
#
loop_
_entity_poly.entity_id
_entity_poly.type
_entity_poly.pdbx_seq_one_letter_code
_entity_poly.pdbx_strand_id
1 'polypeptide(L)' 'MKPLEEITKISSQLPLPVLQDINQRIGDWLASGGKETDSYIHQQLRFAKRFVKEESE' A
#
# COMPACT_ATOMS: atom_id res chain seq x y z
N MET A 1 9.48 -1.92 -10.93
CA MET A 1 8.42 -1.00 -10.50
C MET A 1 8.60 -0.73 -9.02
N LYS A 2 8.42 0.52 -8.58
CA LYS A 2 8.49 0.88 -7.16
C LYS A 2 7.11 0.72 -6.53
N PRO A 3 6.91 -0.22 -5.61
CA PRO A 3 5.57 -0.54 -5.11
C PRO A 3 4.94 0.60 -4.33
N LEU A 4 5.74 1.39 -3.60
CA LEU A 4 5.25 2.58 -2.89
C LEU A 4 4.61 3.61 -3.84
N GLU A 5 5.26 3.90 -4.98
CA GLU A 5 4.71 4.83 -5.98
C GLU A 5 3.37 4.33 -6.55
N GLU A 6 3.20 3.02 -6.72
CA GLU A 6 1.92 2.46 -7.15
C GLU A 6 0.83 2.57 -6.07
N ILE A 7 1.18 2.38 -4.79
CA ILE A 7 0.25 2.59 -3.67
C ILE A 7 -0.23 4.04 -3.65
N THR A 8 0.68 5.01 -3.83
CA THR A 8 0.31 6.43 -3.88
C THR A 8 -0.67 6.72 -5.02
N LYS A 9 -0.47 6.12 -6.21
CA LYS A 9 -1.38 6.31 -7.36
C LYS A 9 -2.80 5.81 -7.13
N ILE A 10 -2.96 4.74 -6.36
CA ILE A 10 -4.28 4.17 -6.07
C ILE A 10 -4.86 4.64 -4.73
N SER A 11 -4.11 5.41 -3.94
CA SER A 11 -4.50 5.80 -2.57
C SER A 11 -5.86 6.50 -2.48
N SER A 12 -6.24 7.27 -3.50
CA SER A 12 -7.54 7.96 -3.56
C SER A 12 -8.74 7.03 -3.83
N GLN A 13 -8.49 5.79 -4.24
CA GLN A 13 -9.49 4.74 -4.49
C GLN A 13 -9.57 3.74 -3.33
N LEU A 14 -8.85 3.99 -2.24
CA LEU A 14 -8.88 3.10 -1.08
C LEU A 14 -9.85 3.63 -0.03
N PRO A 15 -10.62 2.74 0.63
CA PRO A 15 -11.34 3.13 1.84
C PRO A 15 -10.38 3.74 2.85
N LEU A 16 -10.80 4.83 3.51
CA LEU A 16 -9.94 5.54 4.47
C LEU A 16 -9.31 4.62 5.54
N PRO A 17 -10.03 3.65 6.15
CA PRO A 17 -9.43 2.74 7.13
C PRO A 17 -8.32 1.86 6.52
N VAL A 18 -8.47 1.45 5.26
CA VAL A 18 -7.50 0.63 4.55
C VAL A 18 -6.24 1.43 4.23
N LEU A 19 -6.41 2.68 3.76
CA LEU A 19 -5.29 3.57 3.49
C LEU A 19 -4.48 3.88 4.76
N GLN A 20 -5.15 4.10 5.89
CA GLN A 20 -4.50 4.34 7.18
C GLN A 20 -3.68 3.14 7.65
N ASP A 21 -4.22 1.93 7.58
CA ASP A 21 -3.49 0.70 7.96
C ASP A 21 -2.25 0.49 7.08
N ILE A 22 -2.38 0.66 5.76
CA ILE A 22 -1.24 0.53 4.83
C ILE A 22 -0.17 1.57 5.14
N ASN A 23 -0.55 2.83 5.37
CA ASN A 23 0.41 3.89 5.70
C ASN A 23 1.14 3.59 7.02
N GLN A 24 0.43 3.12 8.05
CA GLN A 24 1.05 2.74 9.32
C GLN A 24 2.06 1.61 9.14
N ARG A 25 1.67 0.53 8.46
CA ARG A 25 2.55 -0.62 8.20
C ARG A 25 3.81 -0.27 7.41
N ILE A 26 3.66 0.58 6.39
CA ILE A 26 4.80 1.06 5.60
C ILE A 26 5.69 1.95 6.47
N GLY A 27 5.11 2.85 7.25
CA GLY A 27 5.83 3.71 8.18
C GLY A 27 6.66 2.91 9.18
N ASP A 28 6.05 1.91 9.83
CA ASP A 28 6.71 1.02 10.78
C ASP A 28 7.84 0.22 10.11
N TRP A 29 7.62 -0.28 8.90
CA TRP A 29 8.65 -1.00 8.15
C TRP A 29 9.86 -0.12 7.84
N LEU A 30 9.63 1.09 7.31
CA LEU A 30 10.70 2.02 7.00
C LEU A 30 11.45 2.47 8.26
N ALA A 31 10.73 2.69 9.37
CA ALA A 31 11.33 3.04 10.66
C ALA A 31 12.22 1.91 11.21
N SER A 32 11.90 0.65 10.92
CA SER A 32 12.73 -0.52 11.28
C SER A 32 13.96 -0.73 10.38
N GLY A 33 14.19 0.13 9.38
CA GLY A 33 15.30 0.01 8.42
C GLY A 33 14.95 -0.72 7.12
N GLY A 34 13.67 -1.01 6.91
CA GLY A 34 13.16 -1.55 5.65
C GLY A 34 13.21 -0.53 4.50
N LYS A 35 13.10 -1.02 3.26
CA LYS A 35 13.14 -0.20 2.04
C LYS A 35 11.80 -0.20 1.31
N GLU A 36 11.54 0.89 0.61
CA GLU A 36 10.35 1.07 -0.25
C GLU A 36 10.24 0.04 -1.39
N THR A 37 11.32 -0.66 -1.73
CA THR A 37 11.38 -1.70 -2.76
C THR A 37 11.29 -3.12 -2.21
N ASP A 38 11.14 -3.28 -0.89
CA ASP A 38 11.14 -4.60 -0.28
C ASP A 38 9.89 -5.40 -0.67
N SER A 39 10.03 -6.72 -0.61
CA SER A 39 8.93 -7.66 -0.85
C SER A 39 7.73 -7.40 0.06
N TYR A 40 7.96 -6.85 1.25
CA TYR A 40 6.90 -6.41 2.17
C TYR A 40 6.02 -5.29 1.58
N ILE A 41 6.62 -4.28 0.95
CA ILE A 41 5.86 -3.19 0.32
C ILE A 41 5.07 -3.70 -0.90
N HIS A 42 5.63 -4.68 -1.63
CA HIS A 42 4.89 -5.39 -2.67
C HIS A 42 3.67 -6.15 -2.13
N GLN A 43 3.72 -6.67 -0.89
CA GLN A 43 2.55 -7.29 -0.25
C GLN A 43 1.47 -6.24 0.06
N GLN A 44 1.85 -5.08 0.60
CA GLN A 44 0.93 -3.97 0.85
C GLN A 44 0.25 -3.48 -0.43
N LEU A 45 1.01 -3.39 -1.54
CA LEU A 45 0.45 -3.03 -2.85
C LEU A 45 -0.57 -4.07 -3.35
N ARG A 46 -0.29 -5.37 -3.21
CA ARG A 46 -1.25 -6.41 -3.61
C ARG A 46 -2.53 -6.37 -2.79
N PHE A 47 -2.41 -6.08 -1.49
CA PHE A 47 -3.56 -5.90 -0.62
C PHE A 47 -4.40 -4.69 -1.06
N ALA A 48 -3.77 -3.52 -1.24
CA ALA A 48 -4.42 -2.31 -1.73
C ALA A 48 -5.18 -2.52 -3.05
N LYS A 49 -4.57 -3.21 -4.02
CA LYS A 49 -5.18 -3.50 -5.32
C LYS A 49 -6.45 -4.36 -5.26
N ARG A 50 -6.72 -5.07 -4.17
CA ARG A 50 -7.97 -5.84 -4.02
C ARG A 50 -9.17 -4.92 -3.85
N PHE A 51 -9.03 -3.87 -3.03
CA PHE A 51 -10.10 -2.90 -2.79
C PHE A 51 -10.44 -2.07 -4.02
N VAL A 52 -9.44 -1.72 -4.84
CA VAL A 52 -9.66 -1.00 -6.09
C VAL A 52 -10.44 -1.84 -7.11
N LYS A 53 -10.20 -3.15 -7.15
CA LYS A 53 -10.93 -4.06 -8.04
C LYS A 53 -12.37 -4.28 -7.60
N GLU A 54 -12.61 -4.33 -6.28
CA GLU A 54 -13.94 -4.49 -5.70
C GLU A 54 -14.83 -3.26 -5.87
N GLU A 55 -14.26 -2.06 -6.08
CA GLU A 55 -15.02 -0.82 -6.36
C GLU A 55 -15.53 -0.71 -7.81
N SER A 56 -15.12 -1.62 -8.70
CA SER A 56 -15.41 -1.59 -10.15
C SER A 56 -16.52 -2.56 -10.59
N GLU A 57 -17.24 -3.20 -9.66
CA GLU A 57 -18.40 -4.09 -9.90
C GLU A 57 -19.68 -3.51 -9.29
#